data_AF-A0A670KFW6-F1
#
_entry.id   AF-A0A670KFW6-F1
#
_cell.length_a   1.000
_cell.length_b   1.000
_cell.length_c   1.000
_cell.angle_alpha   90.00
_cell.angle_beta   90.00
_cell.angle_gamma   90.00
#
_symmetry.space_group_name_H-M   'P 1'
#
loop_
_entity.id
_entity.type
_entity.pdbx_description
1 polymer ?
#
loop_
_entity_poly.entity_id
_entity_poly.type
_entity_poly.pdbx_seq_one_letter_code
_entity_poly.pdbx_strand_id
1 'polypeptide(L)'
;MGSSHSVPDEIQELADKTGFTSDQIENLHRRFKQLSGDQPTIRKENFDRVPDLEFNPIRSKIVQAFFDKRNLRESSDGFAEEINFEDFLTIMSNFRPIEMDMDDEQLDRFRKKKLKFLFHMYDADSDGKITLQEYRNIVQEMLSGNPHLDKESARSIADGAMMEAASICVGQMEPDQVYEGITFEDFLKVRMDAHPIAWRK
;
A
#
# COMPACT_ATOMS: atom_id res chain seq x y z
N MET A 1 -21.65 27.73 30.72
CA MET A 1 -20.44 26.98 31.15
C MET A 1 -20.20 25.94 30.07
N GLY A 2 -19.12 26.07 29.30
CA GLY A 2 -18.82 25.14 28.21
C GLY A 2 -18.25 23.86 28.78
N SER A 3 -18.90 22.72 28.50
CA SER A 3 -18.32 21.41 28.77
C SER A 3 -17.09 21.24 27.88
N SER A 4 -15.91 21.24 28.48
CA SER A 4 -14.72 20.68 27.86
C SER A 4 -14.99 19.21 27.60
N HIS A 5 -15.34 18.86 26.37
CA HIS A 5 -15.29 17.49 25.90
C HIS A 5 -13.83 17.05 25.95
N SER A 6 -13.44 16.38 27.04
CA SER A 6 -12.21 15.59 27.05
C SER A 6 -12.34 14.57 25.93
N VAL A 7 -11.43 14.63 24.97
CA VAL A 7 -11.27 13.57 23.97
C VAL A 7 -11.10 12.26 24.76
N PRO A 8 -11.91 11.22 24.51
CA PRO A 8 -11.76 9.93 25.18
C PRO A 8 -10.32 9.43 25.06
N ASP A 9 -9.75 8.89 26.15
CA ASP A 9 -8.34 8.45 26.19
C ASP A 9 -8.00 7.49 25.04
N GLU A 10 -8.95 6.63 24.63
CA GLU A 10 -8.83 5.74 23.47
C GLU A 10 -8.62 6.50 22.15
N ILE A 11 -9.27 7.65 21.93
CA ILE A 11 -9.09 8.46 20.73
C ILE A 11 -7.71 9.12 20.72
N GLN A 12 -7.21 9.51 21.89
CA GLN A 12 -5.86 10.08 22.00
C GLN A 12 -4.78 9.03 21.71
N GLU A 13 -4.92 7.80 22.23
CA GLU A 13 -3.99 6.71 21.91
C GLU A 13 -3.98 6.38 20.40
N LEU A 14 -5.16 6.37 19.77
CA LEU A 14 -5.28 6.18 18.32
C LEU A 14 -4.65 7.33 17.55
N ALA A 15 -4.81 8.58 18.00
CA ALA A 15 -4.20 9.76 17.40
C ALA A 15 -2.67 9.68 17.45
N ASP A 16 -2.10 9.37 18.61
CA ASP A 16 -0.65 9.28 18.81
C ASP A 16 -0.03 8.18 17.93
N LYS A 17 -0.73 7.04 17.79
CA LYS A 17 -0.25 5.92 16.99
C LYS A 17 -0.36 6.17 15.48
N THR A 18 -1.46 6.77 15.05
CA THR A 18 -1.80 6.85 13.62
C THR A 18 -1.40 8.18 13.01
N GLY A 19 -1.19 9.21 13.83
CA GLY A 19 -0.99 10.62 13.50
C GLY A 19 -2.24 11.32 12.95
N PHE A 20 -3.42 10.74 13.13
CA PHE A 20 -4.67 11.43 12.83
C PHE A 20 -5.07 12.35 13.99
N THR A 21 -5.64 13.50 13.65
CA THR A 21 -6.34 14.34 14.63
C THR A 21 -7.64 13.68 15.09
N SER A 22 -8.16 14.07 16.26
CA SER A 22 -9.44 13.54 16.78
C SER A 22 -10.59 13.69 15.77
N ASP A 23 -10.69 14.85 15.10
CA ASP A 23 -11.70 15.10 14.07
C ASP A 23 -11.56 14.15 12.86
N GLN A 24 -10.32 13.83 12.46
CA GLN A 24 -10.06 12.86 11.40
C GLN A 24 -10.45 11.45 11.84
N ILE A 25 -10.15 11.07 13.08
CA ILE A 25 -10.53 9.76 13.65
C ILE A 25 -12.04 9.62 13.68
N GLU A 26 -12.78 10.64 14.11
CA GLU A 26 -14.25 10.61 14.11
C GLU A 26 -14.83 10.47 12.69
N ASN A 27 -14.26 11.19 11.72
CA ASN A 27 -14.67 11.08 10.31
C ASN A 27 -14.37 9.69 9.73
N LEU A 28 -13.21 9.11 10.05
CA LEU A 28 -12.85 7.76 9.66
C LEU A 28 -13.74 6.71 10.35
N HIS A 29 -14.12 6.92 11.61
CA HIS A 29 -15.05 6.06 12.33
C HIS A 29 -16.44 6.05 11.69
N ARG A 30 -16.93 7.22 11.24
CA ARG A 30 -18.19 7.31 10.49
C ARG A 30 -18.12 6.52 9.18
N ARG A 31 -17.02 6.64 8.43
CA ARG A 31 -16.78 5.88 7.19
C ARG A 31 -16.67 4.38 7.45
N PHE A 32 -15.98 4.00 8.53
CA PHE A 32 -15.87 2.60 8.96
C PHE A 32 -17.25 2.00 9.20
N LYS A 33 -18.12 2.67 9.96
CA LYS A 33 -19.49 2.21 10.21
C LYS A 33 -20.33 2.10 8.95
N GLN A 34 -20.22 3.06 8.04
CA GLN A 34 -20.91 3.00 6.75
C GLN A 34 -20.47 1.79 5.92
N LEU A 35 -19.17 1.50 5.90
CA LEU A 35 -18.60 0.38 5.17
C LEU A 35 -18.96 -0.97 5.82
N SER A 36 -18.85 -1.07 7.15
CA SER A 36 -19.17 -2.29 7.91
C SER A 36 -20.67 -2.58 7.98
N GLY A 37 -21.52 -1.59 7.74
CA GLY A 37 -22.97 -1.70 7.99
C GLY A 37 -23.28 -1.75 9.49
N ASP A 38 -22.66 -0.84 10.24
CA ASP A 38 -22.72 -0.73 11.71
C ASP A 38 -22.20 -1.97 12.48
N GLN A 39 -21.48 -2.87 11.80
CA GLN A 39 -20.79 -3.99 12.44
C GLN A 39 -19.45 -3.55 13.06
N PRO A 40 -18.96 -4.24 14.10
CA PRO A 40 -17.69 -3.91 14.75
C PRO A 40 -16.46 -4.21 13.89
N THR A 41 -16.61 -4.98 12.82
CA THR A 41 -15.54 -5.41 11.91
C THR A 41 -15.95 -5.25 10.45
N ILE A 42 -14.97 -5.17 9.56
CA ILE A 42 -15.13 -5.14 8.10
C ILE A 42 -14.63 -6.45 7.51
N ARG A 43 -15.40 -7.04 6.59
CA ARG A 43 -15.02 -8.18 5.76
C ARG A 43 -14.76 -7.77 4.31
N LYS A 44 -14.21 -8.66 3.49
CA LYS A 44 -13.88 -8.38 2.09
C LYS A 44 -15.11 -7.96 1.27
N GLU A 45 -16.26 -8.57 1.54
CA GLU A 45 -17.52 -8.33 0.81
C GLU A 45 -18.07 -6.92 1.08
N ASN A 46 -17.70 -6.29 2.21
CA ASN A 46 -18.10 -4.92 2.48
C ASN A 46 -17.56 -3.95 1.42
N PHE A 47 -16.39 -4.24 0.83
CA PHE A 47 -15.79 -3.42 -0.23
C PHE A 47 -16.53 -3.53 -1.58
N ASP A 48 -17.47 -4.46 -1.75
CA ASP A 48 -18.36 -4.51 -2.92
C ASP A 48 -19.34 -3.33 -2.94
N ARG A 49 -19.57 -2.70 -1.78
CA ARG A 49 -20.46 -1.54 -1.64
C ARG A 49 -19.79 -0.20 -1.93
N VAL A 50 -18.51 -0.19 -2.30
CA VAL A 50 -17.74 1.03 -2.57
C VAL A 50 -17.75 1.31 -4.08
N PRO A 51 -18.55 2.27 -4.58
CA PRO A 51 -18.72 2.48 -6.02
C PRO A 51 -17.41 2.88 -6.71
N ASP A 52 -16.58 3.67 -6.03
CA ASP A 52 -15.28 4.12 -6.55
C ASP A 52 -14.28 2.97 -6.76
N LEU A 53 -14.53 1.80 -6.15
CA LEU A 53 -13.72 0.61 -6.35
C LEU A 53 -14.26 -0.30 -7.47
N GLU A 54 -15.52 -0.17 -7.90
CA GLU A 54 -16.18 -1.11 -8.81
C GLU A 54 -15.43 -1.29 -10.13
N PHE A 55 -14.97 -0.18 -10.72
CA PHE A 55 -14.23 -0.16 -11.98
C PHE A 55 -12.74 0.12 -11.80
N ASN A 56 -12.24 0.02 -10.56
CA ASN A 56 -10.83 0.25 -10.28
C ASN A 56 -10.00 -0.98 -10.68
N PRO A 57 -9.05 -0.87 -11.63
CA PRO A 57 -8.30 -2.02 -12.11
C PRO A 57 -7.49 -2.76 -11.03
N ILE A 58 -7.06 -2.04 -9.98
CA ILE A 58 -6.31 -2.59 -8.85
C ILE A 58 -7.19 -2.84 -7.63
N ARG A 59 -8.52 -2.91 -7.81
CA ARG A 59 -9.48 -3.17 -6.73
C ARG A 59 -9.08 -4.38 -5.88
N SER A 60 -8.80 -5.51 -6.54
CA SER A 60 -8.42 -6.75 -5.88
C SER A 60 -7.21 -6.56 -4.95
N LYS A 61 -6.21 -5.83 -5.42
CA LYS A 61 -4.98 -5.50 -4.69
C LYS A 61 -5.23 -4.56 -3.52
N ILE A 62 -6.05 -3.53 -3.71
CA ILE A 62 -6.45 -2.62 -2.64
C ILE A 62 -7.16 -3.42 -1.54
N VAL A 63 -8.18 -4.21 -1.90
CA VAL A 63 -8.93 -5.01 -0.93
C VAL A 63 -8.00 -5.99 -0.23
N GLN A 64 -7.17 -6.75 -0.95
CA GLN A 64 -6.20 -7.68 -0.35
C GLN A 64 -5.27 -6.98 0.65
N ALA A 65 -4.76 -5.79 0.33
CA ALA A 65 -3.85 -5.06 1.21
C ALA A 65 -4.48 -4.64 2.54
N PHE A 66 -5.81 -4.47 2.60
CA PHE A 66 -6.53 -4.22 3.87
C PHE A 66 -6.58 -5.44 4.78
N PHE A 67 -6.46 -6.65 4.24
CA PHE A 67 -6.53 -7.90 5.01
C PHE A 67 -5.18 -8.59 5.15
N ASP A 68 -4.14 -8.11 4.47
CA ASP A 68 -2.80 -8.65 4.60
C ASP A 68 -2.25 -8.36 5.99
N LYS A 69 -1.95 -9.42 6.75
CA LYS A 69 -1.47 -9.31 8.13
C LYS A 69 -0.14 -8.56 8.22
N ARG A 70 0.71 -8.62 7.18
CA ARG A 70 1.98 -7.87 7.09
C ARG A 70 1.78 -6.36 7.10
N ASN A 71 0.61 -5.88 6.68
CA ASN A 71 0.21 -4.47 6.73
C ASN A 71 -0.44 -4.08 8.06
N LEU A 72 -0.83 -5.06 8.87
CA LEU A 72 -1.39 -4.91 10.20
C LEU A 72 -0.26 -4.96 11.26
N ARG A 73 -0.66 -4.91 12.54
CA ARG A 73 0.28 -5.06 13.66
C ARG A 73 0.87 -6.48 13.78
N GLU A 74 0.32 -7.46 13.07
CA GLU A 74 0.71 -8.88 13.15
C GLU A 74 1.86 -9.18 12.18
N SER A 75 3.06 -9.45 12.69
CA SER A 75 4.21 -9.88 11.85
C SER A 75 4.11 -11.37 11.45
N SER A 76 2.94 -11.81 11.03
CA SER A 76 2.68 -13.17 10.57
C SER A 76 2.19 -13.14 9.13
N ASP A 77 2.58 -14.14 8.34
CA ASP A 77 2.12 -14.27 6.96
C ASP A 77 0.63 -14.65 6.89
N GLY A 78 0.00 -14.27 5.78
CA GLY A 78 -1.38 -14.60 5.46
C GLY A 78 -2.36 -13.45 5.60
N PHE A 79 -3.64 -13.77 5.48
CA PHE A 79 -4.73 -12.79 5.44
C PHE A 79 -5.64 -12.92 6.67
N ALA A 80 -6.05 -11.79 7.22
CA ALA A 80 -7.16 -11.71 8.15
C ALA A 80 -8.50 -11.92 7.42
N GLU A 81 -9.46 -12.55 8.09
CA GLU A 81 -10.83 -12.67 7.58
C GLU A 81 -11.62 -11.37 7.77
N GLU A 82 -11.35 -10.67 8.88
CA GLU A 82 -12.00 -9.42 9.24
C GLU A 82 -10.98 -8.44 9.84
N ILE A 83 -11.27 -7.15 9.74
CA ILE A 83 -10.47 -6.09 10.37
C ILE A 83 -11.35 -5.22 11.28
N ASN A 84 -10.81 -4.79 12.42
CA ASN A 84 -11.51 -3.88 13.32
C ASN A 84 -11.21 -2.39 12.96
N PHE A 85 -11.75 -1.47 13.74
CA PHE A 85 -11.56 -0.03 13.49
C PHE A 85 -10.09 0.41 13.64
N GLU A 86 -9.35 -0.18 14.57
CA GLU A 86 -7.95 0.15 14.79
C GLU A 86 -7.06 -0.32 13.61
N ASP A 87 -7.32 -1.52 13.10
CA ASP A 87 -6.67 -2.06 11.90
C ASP A 87 -6.94 -1.16 10.70
N PHE A 88 -8.21 -0.79 10.51
CA PHE A 88 -8.63 0.16 9.47
C PHE A 88 -7.86 1.48 9.59
N LEU A 89 -7.78 2.07 10.79
CA LEU A 89 -7.00 3.29 11.01
C LEU A 89 -5.52 3.11 10.70
N THR A 90 -4.91 1.96 11.07
CA THR A 90 -3.48 1.75 10.82
C THR A 90 -3.20 1.62 9.33
N ILE A 91 -4.09 0.99 8.55
CA ILE A 91 -3.99 0.94 7.09
C ILE A 91 -4.17 2.33 6.49
N MET A 92 -5.20 3.06 6.92
CA MET A 92 -5.46 4.43 6.46
C MET A 92 -4.31 5.39 6.76
N SER A 93 -3.55 5.15 7.84
CA SER A 93 -2.38 5.97 8.20
C SER A 93 -1.30 5.99 7.09
N ASN A 94 -1.21 4.93 6.27
CA ASN A 94 -0.26 4.86 5.16
C ASN A 94 -0.61 5.81 4.00
N PHE A 95 -1.87 6.26 3.92
CA PHE A 95 -2.33 7.17 2.87
C PHE A 95 -2.36 8.63 3.30
N ARG A 96 -1.98 8.95 4.54
CA ARG A 96 -1.91 10.34 5.00
C ARG A 96 -0.96 11.16 4.12
N PRO A 97 -1.24 12.45 3.86
CA PRO A 97 -0.27 13.33 3.22
C PRO A 97 1.06 13.36 3.97
N ILE A 98 2.15 13.71 3.27
CA ILE A 98 3.41 14.02 3.95
C ILE A 98 3.24 15.39 4.60
N GLU A 99 3.47 15.48 5.90
CA GLU A 99 3.41 16.74 6.64
C GLU A 99 4.76 17.48 6.46
N MET A 100 4.71 18.80 6.29
CA MET A 100 5.89 19.61 5.93
C MET A 100 6.82 19.93 7.11
N ASP A 101 6.38 19.64 8.34
CA ASP A 101 7.05 19.91 9.61
C ASP A 101 7.77 18.69 10.20
N MET A 102 7.73 17.54 9.52
CA MET A 102 8.49 16.34 9.93
C MET A 102 9.99 16.56 9.77
N ASP A 103 10.77 16.05 10.72
CA ASP A 103 12.22 15.97 10.55
C ASP A 103 12.62 14.93 9.49
N ASP A 104 13.88 14.98 9.03
CA ASP A 104 14.38 14.10 7.96
C ASP A 104 14.24 12.60 8.31
N GLU A 105 14.41 12.23 9.58
CA GLU A 105 14.32 10.83 10.02
C GLU A 105 12.86 10.35 10.07
N GLN A 106 11.95 11.18 10.58
CA GLN A 106 10.52 10.94 10.59
C GLN A 106 9.99 10.79 9.17
N LEU A 107 10.43 11.67 8.28
CA LEU A 107 10.07 11.69 6.88
C LEU A 107 10.55 10.44 6.15
N ASP A 108 11.80 9.99 6.39
CA ASP A 108 12.31 8.75 5.83
C ASP A 108 11.54 7.53 6.35
N ARG A 109 11.30 7.43 7.67
CA ARG A 109 10.50 6.35 8.26
C ARG A 109 9.09 6.30 7.67
N PHE A 110 8.44 7.46 7.52
CA PHE A 110 7.11 7.56 6.95
C PHE A 110 7.08 7.14 5.47
N ARG A 111 8.04 7.62 4.66
CA ARG A 111 8.20 7.20 3.26
C ARG A 111 8.46 5.71 3.15
N LYS A 112 9.36 5.16 3.96
CA LYS A 112 9.70 3.72 3.98
C LYS A 112 8.49 2.87 4.36
N LYS A 113 7.68 3.30 5.33
CA LYS A 113 6.43 2.61 5.71
C LYS A 113 5.45 2.54 4.54
N LYS A 114 5.24 3.65 3.82
CA LYS A 114 4.37 3.68 2.63
C LYS A 114 4.87 2.79 1.50
N LEU A 115 6.17 2.81 1.23
CA LEU A 115 6.77 1.95 0.21
C LEU A 115 6.63 0.49 0.60
N LYS A 116 6.77 0.16 1.89
CA LYS A 116 6.59 -1.21 2.37
C LYS A 116 5.15 -1.70 2.19
N PHE A 117 4.18 -0.86 2.52
CA PHE A 117 2.76 -1.13 2.25
C PHE A 117 2.51 -1.37 0.76
N LEU A 118 3.07 -0.52 -0.10
CA LEU A 118 2.94 -0.65 -1.55
C LEU A 118 3.62 -1.93 -2.05
N PHE A 119 4.79 -2.28 -1.53
CA PHE A 119 5.50 -3.50 -1.84
C PHE A 119 4.65 -4.75 -1.53
N HIS A 120 4.09 -4.83 -0.32
CA HIS A 120 3.19 -5.93 0.06
C HIS A 120 1.93 -6.01 -0.81
N MET A 121 1.48 -4.89 -1.40
CA MET A 121 0.37 -4.88 -2.35
C MET A 121 0.75 -5.55 -3.69
N TYR A 122 2.03 -5.48 -4.09
CA TYR A 122 2.54 -6.11 -5.32
C TYR A 122 2.92 -7.58 -5.11
N ASP A 123 3.61 -7.89 -4.01
CA ASP A 123 4.02 -9.24 -3.56
C ASP A 123 2.81 -10.01 -3.01
N ALA A 124 2.17 -10.77 -3.90
CA ALA A 124 0.87 -11.39 -3.67
C ALA A 124 0.97 -12.71 -2.91
N ASP A 125 2.07 -13.46 -3.07
CA ASP A 125 2.30 -14.74 -2.41
C ASP A 125 3.11 -14.63 -1.11
N SER A 126 3.56 -13.43 -0.78
CA SER A 126 4.31 -13.11 0.44
C SER A 126 5.68 -13.75 0.52
N ASP A 127 6.31 -14.04 -0.62
CA ASP A 127 7.66 -14.59 -0.68
C ASP A 127 8.76 -13.53 -0.45
N GLY A 128 8.37 -12.26 -0.34
CA GLY A 128 9.27 -11.13 -0.10
C GLY A 128 9.93 -10.59 -1.37
N LYS A 129 9.43 -10.98 -2.55
CA LYS A 129 9.89 -10.52 -3.87
C LYS A 129 8.67 -10.16 -4.73
N ILE A 130 8.84 -9.22 -5.63
CA ILE A 130 7.88 -8.97 -6.70
C ILE A 130 8.41 -9.67 -7.94
N THR A 131 7.84 -10.82 -8.24
CA THR A 131 8.23 -11.62 -9.41
C THR A 131 7.80 -10.93 -10.71
N LEU A 132 8.42 -11.31 -11.83
CA LEU A 132 7.99 -10.84 -13.16
C LEU A 132 6.53 -11.17 -13.43
N GLN A 133 6.05 -12.32 -12.97
CA GLN A 133 4.67 -12.74 -13.21
C GLN A 133 3.68 -11.87 -12.43
N GLU A 134 3.96 -11.54 -11.17
CA GLU A 134 3.12 -10.64 -10.38
C GLU A 134 3.11 -9.23 -10.96
N TYR A 135 4.26 -8.73 -11.37
CA TYR A 135 4.37 -7.42 -12.00
C TYR A 135 3.59 -7.37 -13.32
N ARG A 136 3.74 -8.39 -14.19
CA ARG A 136 2.95 -8.53 -15.42
C ARG A 136 1.45 -8.51 -15.16
N ASN A 137 0.98 -9.26 -14.17
CA ASN A 137 -0.44 -9.32 -13.83
C ASN A 137 -0.98 -7.92 -13.52
N ILE A 138 -0.24 -7.14 -12.74
CA ILE A 138 -0.67 -5.81 -12.32
C ILE A 138 -0.62 -4.80 -13.47
N VAL A 139 0.44 -4.83 -14.30
CA VAL A 139 0.52 -4.00 -15.51
C VAL A 139 -0.63 -4.32 -16.47
N GLN A 140 -0.96 -5.61 -16.65
CA GLN A 140 -2.08 -6.03 -17.48
C GLN A 140 -3.42 -5.57 -16.92
N GLU A 141 -3.63 -5.66 -15.61
CA GLU A 141 -4.84 -5.15 -14.95
C GLU A 141 -4.96 -3.64 -15.16
N MET A 142 -3.91 -2.87 -14.86
CA MET A 142 -3.90 -1.41 -15.02
C MET A 142 -4.17 -0.95 -16.46
N LEU A 143 -3.65 -1.69 -17.46
CA LEU A 143 -3.81 -1.36 -18.87
C LEU A 143 -5.06 -1.98 -19.52
N SER A 144 -5.81 -2.83 -18.80
CA SER A 144 -6.96 -3.56 -19.35
C SER A 144 -8.10 -2.66 -19.84
N GLY A 145 -8.20 -1.44 -19.30
CA GLY A 145 -9.17 -0.43 -19.75
C GLY A 145 -8.76 0.33 -21.01
N ASN A 146 -7.54 0.13 -21.53
CA ASN A 146 -7.06 0.84 -22.71
C ASN A 146 -7.34 0.03 -24.00
N PRO A 147 -8.25 0.49 -24.88
CA PRO A 147 -8.61 -0.24 -26.10
C PRO A 147 -7.48 -0.28 -27.15
N HIS A 148 -6.43 0.50 -26.99
CA HIS A 148 -5.29 0.58 -27.92
C HIS A 148 -4.10 -0.28 -27.50
N LEU A 149 -4.16 -0.93 -26.33
CA LEU A 149 -3.09 -1.79 -25.84
C LEU A 149 -3.59 -3.22 -25.70
N ASP A 150 -2.94 -4.14 -26.41
CA ASP A 150 -3.20 -5.55 -26.26
C ASP A 150 -2.40 -6.16 -25.09
N LYS A 151 -2.77 -7.39 -24.73
CA LYS A 151 -2.13 -8.11 -23.62
C LYS A 151 -0.64 -8.40 -23.86
N GLU A 152 -0.23 -8.49 -25.13
CA GLU A 152 1.16 -8.74 -25.52
C GLU A 152 2.01 -7.49 -25.33
N SER A 153 1.52 -6.31 -25.76
CA SER A 153 2.19 -5.03 -25.52
C SER A 153 2.34 -4.75 -24.02
N ALA A 154 1.30 -5.01 -23.22
CA ALA A 154 1.38 -4.87 -21.76
C ALA A 154 2.44 -5.79 -21.13
N ARG A 155 2.61 -7.02 -21.66
CA ARG A 155 3.69 -7.92 -21.22
C ARG A 155 5.06 -7.39 -21.59
N SER A 156 5.23 -6.93 -22.83
CA SER A 156 6.51 -6.36 -23.29
C SER A 156 6.91 -5.12 -22.47
N ILE A 157 5.95 -4.29 -22.07
CA ILE A 157 6.19 -3.16 -21.16
C ILE A 157 6.64 -3.66 -19.80
N ALA A 158 5.95 -4.65 -19.22
CA ALA A 158 6.31 -5.21 -17.93
C ALA A 158 7.70 -5.86 -17.93
N ASP A 159 8.04 -6.59 -19.00
CA ASP A 159 9.33 -7.24 -19.19
C ASP A 159 10.46 -6.22 -19.31
N GLY A 160 10.25 -5.18 -20.13
CA GLY A 160 11.22 -4.10 -20.30
C GLY A 160 11.51 -3.37 -19.00
N ALA A 161 10.45 -2.99 -18.25
CA ALA A 161 10.60 -2.32 -16.97
C ALA A 161 11.25 -3.21 -15.90
N MET A 162 10.94 -4.52 -15.88
CA MET A 162 11.58 -5.46 -14.96
C MET A 162 13.07 -5.64 -15.29
N MET A 163 13.45 -5.68 -16.57
CA MET A 163 14.84 -5.79 -16.99
C MET A 163 15.64 -4.53 -16.63
N GLU A 164 15.03 -3.36 -16.76
CA GLU A 164 15.62 -2.10 -16.29
C GLU A 164 15.83 -2.10 -14.77
N ALA A 165 14.81 -2.53 -14.01
CA ALA A 165 14.91 -2.69 -12.56
C ALA A 165 16.04 -3.67 -12.17
N ALA A 166 16.16 -4.81 -12.86
CA ALA A 166 17.23 -5.77 -12.63
C ALA A 166 18.61 -5.14 -12.87
N SER A 167 18.79 -4.41 -13.98
CA SER A 167 20.05 -3.71 -14.29
C SER A 167 20.46 -2.70 -13.21
N ILE A 168 19.51 -2.00 -12.59
CA ILE A 168 19.78 -1.06 -11.48
C ILE A 168 20.20 -1.82 -10.21
N CYS A 169 19.55 -2.93 -9.93
CA CYS A 169 19.64 -3.61 -8.64
C CYS A 169 20.83 -4.57 -8.54
N VAL A 170 21.16 -5.27 -9.62
CA VAL A 170 22.23 -6.28 -9.67
C VAL A 170 23.38 -5.91 -10.62
N GLY A 171 23.27 -4.83 -11.39
CA GLY A 171 24.29 -4.44 -12.37
C GLY A 171 24.28 -5.34 -13.63
N GLN A 172 25.46 -5.59 -14.23
CA GLN A 172 25.56 -6.57 -15.32
C GLN A 172 25.24 -7.97 -14.78
N MET A 173 24.16 -8.56 -15.27
CA MET A 173 23.83 -9.95 -14.97
C MET A 173 24.77 -10.88 -15.74
N GLU A 174 25.31 -11.88 -15.05
CA GLU A 174 26.04 -12.96 -15.72
C GLU A 174 25.08 -13.76 -16.63
N PRO A 175 25.57 -14.40 -17.71
CA PRO A 175 24.72 -15.09 -18.69
C PRO A 175 23.75 -16.12 -18.11
N ASP A 176 24.09 -16.72 -16.97
CA ASP A 176 23.29 -17.75 -16.28
C ASP A 176 22.55 -17.21 -15.04
N GLN A 177 22.69 -15.91 -14.73
CA GLN A 177 22.08 -15.31 -13.55
C GLN A 177 20.60 -14.97 -13.83
N VAL A 178 19.71 -15.64 -13.10
CA VAL A 178 18.27 -15.40 -13.18
C VAL A 178 17.87 -14.32 -12.16
N TYR A 179 17.20 -13.27 -12.63
CA TYR A 179 16.59 -12.29 -11.74
C TYR A 179 15.28 -12.87 -11.19
N GLU A 180 15.29 -13.28 -9.93
CA GLU A 180 14.14 -13.94 -9.31
C GLU A 180 12.97 -12.97 -9.06
N GLY A 181 13.26 -11.68 -8.89
CA GLY A 181 12.25 -10.65 -8.64
C GLY A 181 12.84 -9.44 -7.90
N ILE A 182 12.02 -8.39 -7.76
CA ILE A 182 12.41 -7.18 -7.04
C ILE A 182 12.22 -7.42 -5.54
N THR A 183 13.28 -7.43 -4.75
CA THR A 183 13.18 -7.42 -3.28
C THR A 183 12.76 -6.04 -2.76
N PHE A 184 12.39 -5.92 -1.49
CA PHE A 184 12.09 -4.59 -0.93
C PHE A 184 13.30 -3.65 -0.97
N GLU A 185 14.52 -4.16 -0.84
CA GLU A 185 15.75 -3.36 -0.94
C GLU A 185 15.96 -2.85 -2.36
N ASP A 186 15.69 -3.69 -3.36
CA ASP A 186 15.72 -3.34 -4.78
C ASP A 186 14.64 -2.31 -5.12
N PHE A 187 13.44 -2.46 -4.55
CA PHE A 187 12.35 -1.50 -4.70
C PHE A 187 12.74 -0.10 -4.19
N LEU A 188 13.50 -0.02 -3.09
CA LEU A 188 14.06 1.24 -2.60
C LEU A 188 15.13 1.80 -3.55
N LYS A 189 16.03 0.96 -4.09
CA LYS A 189 17.08 1.40 -5.03
C LYS A 189 16.49 1.98 -6.31
N VAL A 190 15.54 1.29 -6.95
CA VAL A 190 14.88 1.76 -8.18
C VAL A 190 14.24 3.13 -7.98
N ARG A 191 13.63 3.38 -6.81
CA ARG A 191 13.07 4.70 -6.48
C ARG A 191 14.12 5.79 -6.37
N MET A 192 15.28 5.49 -5.78
CA MET A 192 16.36 6.47 -5.62
C MET A 192 16.97 6.84 -6.97
N ASP A 193 17.04 5.89 -7.91
CA ASP A 193 17.56 6.10 -9.25
C ASP A 193 16.57 6.87 -10.16
N ALA A 194 15.27 6.54 -10.10
CA ALA A 194 14.24 7.19 -10.92
C ALA A 194 14.05 8.69 -10.62
N HIS A 195 14.41 9.16 -9.42
CA HIS A 195 14.34 10.58 -9.03
C HIS A 195 15.56 11.02 -8.18
N PRO A 196 16.73 11.26 -8.81
CA PRO A 196 17.96 11.64 -8.09
C PRO A 196 17.91 13.05 -7.47
N ILE A 197 17.03 13.92 -7.98
CA ILE A 197 17.08 15.37 -7.73
C ILE A 197 15.92 15.86 -6.84
N ALA A 198 14.80 15.11 -6.77
CA ALA A 198 13.59 15.54 -6.07
C ALA A 198 13.64 15.42 -4.53
N TRP A 199 14.69 14.80 -3.98
CA TRP A 199 14.83 14.57 -2.54
C TRP A 199 15.95 15.39 -1.88
N ARG A 200 16.65 16.25 -2.64
CA ARG A 200 17.68 17.17 -2.11
C ARG A 200 17.14 18.56 -1.76
N LYS A 201 15.82 18.77 -1.78
CA LYS A 201 15.18 20.03 -1.44
C LYS A 201 13.94 19.80 -0.60
#